data_AF-A0A6J8D982-F1
#
_entry.id   AF-A0A6J8D982-F1
#
_cell.length_a   1.000
_cell.length_b   1.000
_cell.length_c   1.000
_cell.angle_alpha   90.00
_cell.angle_beta   90.00
_cell.angle_gamma   90.00
#
_symmetry.space_group_name_H-M   'P 1'
#
loop_
_entity.id
_entity.type
_entity.pdbx_description
1 polymer ?
#
loop_
_entity_poly.entity_id
_entity_poly.type
_entity_poly.pdbx_seq_one_letter_code
_entity_poly.pdbx_strand_id
1 'polypeptide(L)'
;MRKSAEKAGIPRDNLTIALEPEAASIYCQTFPSPDCQEIAETGSIFMVVDLGGGTVDITLHEKNPNGTLKEVVKASGNDCGGTSVDDEFIHMFVCIFGEPIMNSLKLEFPDSYLYLLRKIENVKRVYQISQTRNVNITIPRSTLDEISTPVPKGHTIEKMFGTHSTSGSRYHFYYTESTDVKYTDTGECSFLGGFDMHFSNPDRKKMKVTFNFGDTEFSVTVLDPESGSERKVFFENQR
;
A
#
# COMPACT_ATOMS: atom_id res chain seq x y z
N MET A 1 22.90 23.47 4.24
CA MET A 1 23.21 23.53 5.69
C MET A 1 24.00 24.77 6.10
N ARG A 2 25.29 24.93 5.78
CA ARG A 2 26.10 26.09 6.25
C ARG A 2 25.48 27.47 5.93
N LYS A 3 25.10 27.72 4.68
CA LYS A 3 24.42 28.99 4.28
C LYS A 3 23.10 29.21 5.03
N SER A 4 22.38 28.14 5.36
CA SER A 4 21.13 28.23 6.12
C SER A 4 21.39 28.64 7.57
N ALA A 5 22.44 28.09 8.19
CA ALA A 5 22.86 28.46 9.54
C ALA A 5 23.34 29.92 9.64
N GLU A 6 24.11 30.39 8.66
CA GLU A 6 24.52 31.80 8.56
C GLU A 6 23.30 32.73 8.47
N LYS A 7 22.31 32.39 7.64
CA LYS A 7 21.03 33.14 7.53
C LYS A 7 20.22 33.14 8.82
N ALA A 8 20.36 32.12 9.66
CA ALA A 8 19.75 32.04 10.98
C ALA A 8 20.53 32.82 12.06
N GLY A 9 21.64 33.49 11.70
CA GLY A 9 22.45 34.31 12.61
C GLY A 9 23.58 33.56 13.31
N ILE A 10 23.90 32.33 12.91
CA ILE A 10 25.03 31.57 13.47
C ILE A 10 26.33 32.01 12.76
N PRO A 11 27.33 32.55 13.47
CA PRO A 11 28.59 32.99 12.87
C PRO A 11 29.34 31.84 12.19
N ARG A 12 29.88 32.12 11.00
CA ARG A 12 30.60 31.12 10.19
C ARG A 12 31.79 30.49 10.91
N ASP A 13 32.54 31.32 11.65
CA ASP A 13 33.77 30.92 12.33
C ASP A 13 33.51 29.99 13.52
N ASN A 14 32.26 29.97 14.01
CA ASN A 14 31.82 29.08 15.09
C ASN A 14 31.13 27.81 14.56
N LEU A 15 31.26 27.51 13.26
CA LEU A 15 30.49 26.45 12.61
C LEU A 15 31.37 25.37 11.98
N THR A 16 31.32 24.18 12.59
CA THR A 16 31.83 22.93 12.04
C THR A 16 30.65 22.05 11.64
N ILE A 17 30.69 21.48 10.44
CA ILE A 17 29.71 20.48 10.01
C ILE A 17 30.27 19.11 10.38
N ALA A 18 29.47 18.30 11.06
CA ALA A 18 29.76 16.89 11.30
C ALA A 18 28.77 16.05 10.49
N LEU A 19 29.19 14.87 10.05
CA LEU A 19 28.28 13.88 9.52
C LEU A 19 27.48 13.27 10.67
N GLU A 20 26.23 12.88 10.42
CA GLU A 20 25.37 12.21 11.41
C GLU A 20 26.04 10.97 12.04
N PRO A 21 26.65 10.04 11.27
CA PRO A 21 27.34 8.89 11.86
C PRO A 21 28.57 9.28 12.70
N GLU A 22 29.27 10.37 12.36
CA GLU A 22 30.40 10.87 13.17
C GLU A 22 29.90 11.41 14.51
N ALA A 23 28.84 12.22 14.49
CA ALA A 23 28.23 12.79 15.68
C ALA A 23 27.72 11.68 16.62
N ALA A 24 27.02 10.67 16.07
CA ALA A 24 26.56 9.50 16.82
C ALA A 24 27.74 8.73 17.44
N SER A 25 28.82 8.53 16.69
CA SER A 25 30.01 7.80 17.14
C SER A 25 30.74 8.51 18.27
N ILE A 26 30.89 9.84 18.17
CA ILE A 26 31.50 10.66 19.22
C ILE A 26 30.66 10.58 20.50
N TYR A 27 29.33 10.65 20.37
CA TYR A 27 28.42 10.54 21.51
C TYR A 27 28.58 9.18 22.22
N CYS A 28 28.49 8.06 21.48
CA CYS A 28 28.60 6.71 22.03
C CYS A 28 29.98 6.43 22.66
N GLN A 29 31.06 7.03 22.16
CA GLN A 29 32.39 6.90 22.76
C GLN A 29 32.57 7.75 24.02
N THR A 30 31.92 8.91 24.08
CA THR A 30 31.99 9.84 25.23
C THR A 30 31.10 9.36 26.37
N PHE A 31 29.94 8.80 26.03
CA PHE A 31 28.93 8.31 26.96
C PHE A 31 28.50 6.89 26.60
N PRO A 32 29.39 5.89 26.75
CA PRO A 32 29.08 4.52 26.40
C PRO A 32 27.95 3.97 27.27
N SER A 33 26.95 3.37 26.63
CA SER A 33 25.98 2.51 27.30
C SER A 33 26.68 1.31 27.94
N PRO A 34 26.18 0.76 29.07
CA PRO A 34 26.69 -0.50 29.62
C PRO A 34 26.83 -1.63 28.59
N ASP A 35 25.93 -1.67 27.61
CA ASP A 35 25.91 -2.69 26.56
C ASP A 35 26.89 -2.42 25.40
N CYS A 36 27.58 -1.28 25.38
CA CYS A 36 28.40 -0.82 24.26
C CYS A 36 29.73 -0.20 24.70
N GLN A 37 30.27 -0.59 25.85
CA GLN A 37 31.52 -0.02 26.39
C GLN A 37 32.73 -0.23 25.44
N GLU A 38 32.73 -1.34 24.71
CA GLU A 38 33.78 -1.72 23.76
C GLU A 38 33.98 -0.69 22.64
N ILE A 39 32.95 0.08 22.28
CA ILE A 39 33.02 1.15 21.28
C ILE A 39 34.00 2.26 21.70
N ALA A 40 34.20 2.45 23.00
CA ALA A 40 35.14 3.44 23.53
C ALA A 40 36.59 2.93 23.55
N GLU A 41 36.85 1.66 23.26
CA GLU A 41 38.20 1.10 23.28
C GLU A 41 38.98 1.44 22.01
N THR A 42 40.27 1.73 22.16
CA THR A 42 41.17 1.97 21.02
C THR A 42 41.30 0.71 20.17
N GLY A 43 41.18 0.86 18.86
CA GLY A 43 41.20 -0.24 17.89
C GLY A 43 39.85 -0.93 17.70
N SER A 44 38.81 -0.51 18.44
CA SER A 44 37.45 -1.00 18.21
C SER A 44 36.97 -0.60 16.81
N ILE A 45 36.32 -1.54 16.13
CA ILE A 45 35.64 -1.33 14.86
C ILE A 45 34.17 -1.58 15.10
N PHE A 46 33.34 -0.58 14.84
CA PHE A 46 31.90 -0.65 15.07
C PHE A 46 31.14 -0.04 13.90
N MET A 47 29.88 -0.47 13.78
CA MET A 47 28.97 -0.01 12.73
C MET A 47 27.95 0.94 13.33
N VAL A 48 27.77 2.09 12.69
CA VAL A 48 26.63 2.97 12.92
C VAL A 48 25.59 2.65 11.85
N VAL A 49 24.37 2.34 12.29
CA VAL A 49 23.22 2.08 11.44
C VAL A 49 22.16 3.11 11.78
N ASP A 50 22.01 4.13 10.95
CA ASP A 50 20.99 5.17 11.09
C ASP A 50 19.80 4.83 10.20
N LEU A 51 18.67 4.48 10.82
CA LEU A 51 17.43 4.13 10.15
C LEU A 51 16.45 5.31 10.26
N GLY A 52 16.75 6.37 9.52
CA GLY A 52 15.99 7.61 9.52
C GLY A 52 14.63 7.50 8.83
N GLY A 53 13.94 8.64 8.76
CA GLY A 53 12.65 8.75 8.06
C GLY A 53 12.80 8.68 6.54
N GLY A 54 13.82 9.32 5.98
CA GLY A 54 14.05 9.35 4.53
C GLY A 54 15.11 8.34 4.08
N THR A 55 16.24 8.32 4.79
CA THR A 55 17.41 7.51 4.42
C THR A 55 17.68 6.43 5.44
N VAL A 56 18.34 5.38 4.96
CA VAL A 56 19.07 4.43 5.79
C VAL A 56 20.54 4.63 5.47
N ASP A 57 21.35 4.98 6.47
CA ASP A 57 22.77 5.24 6.33
C ASP A 57 23.58 4.29 7.22
N ILE A 58 24.58 3.62 6.65
CA ILE A 58 25.43 2.63 7.31
C ILE A 58 26.88 3.04 7.15
N THR A 59 27.60 3.15 8.26
CA THR A 59 29.02 3.52 8.28
C THR A 59 29.79 2.65 9.26
N LEU A 60 31.00 2.22 8.90
CA LEU A 60 31.93 1.57 9.83
C LEU A 60 33.00 2.55 10.28
N HIS A 61 33.15 2.68 11.60
CA HIS A 61 34.19 3.48 12.21
C HIS A 61 35.19 2.63 12.99
N GLU A 62 36.46 3.02 12.91
CA GLU A 62 37.56 2.53 13.72
C GLU A 62 38.02 3.65 14.65
N LYS A 63 38.15 3.35 15.95
CA LYS A 63 38.73 4.28 16.92
C LYS A 63 40.25 4.19 16.90
N ASN A 64 40.90 5.23 16.40
CA ASN A 64 42.36 5.28 16.37
C ASN A 64 42.96 5.54 17.76
N PRO A 65 44.23 5.15 18.02
CA PRO A 65 44.91 5.41 19.29
C PRO A 65 45.04 6.89 19.68
N ASN A 66 45.01 7.80 18.71
CA ASN A 66 45.04 9.24 18.94
C ASN A 66 43.64 9.82 19.26
N GLY A 67 42.61 8.97 19.43
CA GLY A 67 41.23 9.37 19.72
C GLY A 67 40.43 9.84 18.51
N THR A 68 41.01 9.83 17.30
CA THR A 68 40.28 10.16 16.06
C THR A 68 39.44 8.99 15.58
N LEU A 69 38.40 9.29 14.82
CA LEU A 69 37.60 8.29 14.11
C LEU A 69 38.10 8.17 12.68
N LYS A 70 38.21 6.93 12.22
CA LYS A 70 38.51 6.60 10.83
C LYS A 70 37.34 5.83 10.24
N GLU A 71 36.82 6.32 9.13
CA GLU A 71 35.89 5.56 8.29
C GLU A 71 36.62 4.38 7.64
N VAL A 72 36.21 3.16 7.98
CA VAL A 72 36.86 1.92 7.53
C VAL A 72 36.44 1.58 6.10
N VAL A 73 35.16 1.79 5.81
CA VAL A 73 34.55 1.57 4.50
C VAL A 73 33.69 2.78 4.20
N LYS A 74 33.68 3.18 2.93
CA LYS A 74 32.84 4.27 2.46
C LYS A 74 31.40 4.08 2.95
N ALA A 75 30.84 5.11 3.59
CA ALA A 75 29.44 5.11 4.00
C ALA A 75 28.52 4.71 2.84
N SER A 76 27.54 3.85 3.12
CA SER A 76 26.50 3.45 2.18
C SER A 76 25.14 3.93 2.70
N GLY A 77 24.28 4.37 1.78
CA GLY A 77 22.93 4.75 2.15
C GLY A 77 21.96 4.65 0.98
N ASN A 78 20.67 4.58 1.31
CA ASN A 78 19.59 4.50 0.32
C ASN A 78 18.31 5.17 0.84
N ASP A 79 17.43 5.56 -0.08
CA ASP A 79 16.16 6.24 0.20
C ASP A 79 15.07 5.22 0.61
N CYS A 80 15.36 4.40 1.63
CA CYS A 80 14.46 3.35 2.14
C CYS A 80 14.16 3.50 3.64
N GLY A 81 14.15 4.73 4.15
CA GLY A 81 13.79 5.05 5.53
C GLY A 81 12.31 4.80 5.84
N GLY A 82 11.86 5.22 7.02
CA GLY A 82 10.50 5.01 7.51
C GLY A 82 9.37 5.55 6.61
N THR A 83 9.66 6.49 5.71
CA THR A 83 8.70 7.02 4.71
C THR A 83 8.34 5.97 3.67
N SER A 84 9.29 5.10 3.28
CA SER A 84 9.02 4.00 2.34
C SER A 84 8.00 2.99 2.89
N VAL A 85 7.95 2.83 4.22
CA VAL A 85 6.93 2.03 4.89
C VAL A 85 5.57 2.72 4.80
N ASP A 86 5.52 4.05 4.95
CA ASP A 86 4.28 4.81 4.80
C ASP A 86 3.74 4.71 3.37
N ASP A 87 4.64 4.76 2.37
CA ASP A 87 4.30 4.60 0.96
C ASP A 87 3.67 3.22 0.68
N GLU A 88 4.17 2.14 1.31
CA GLU A 88 3.58 0.81 1.16
C GLU A 88 2.18 0.71 1.79
N PHE A 89 1.95 1.40 2.92
CA PHE A 89 0.60 1.52 3.47
C PHE A 89 -0.33 2.26 2.51
N ILE A 90 0.12 3.36 1.92
CA ILE A 90 -0.67 4.11 0.93
C ILE A 90 -0.93 3.26 -0.32
N HIS A 91 0.06 2.51 -0.79
CA HIS A 91 -0.10 1.58 -1.91
C HIS A 91 -1.16 0.52 -1.60
N MET A 92 -1.14 -0.08 -0.41
CA MET A 92 -2.21 -0.99 0.04
C MET A 92 -3.60 -0.32 0.00
N PHE A 93 -3.71 0.95 0.44
CA PHE A 93 -4.99 1.68 0.34
C PHE A 93 -5.42 1.96 -1.11
N VAL A 94 -4.47 2.20 -2.02
CA VAL A 94 -4.73 2.30 -3.46
C VAL A 94 -5.25 0.97 -4.02
N CYS A 95 -4.66 -0.17 -3.63
CA CYS A 95 -5.17 -1.49 -4.04
C CYS A 95 -6.59 -1.76 -3.53
N ILE A 96 -6.93 -1.29 -2.33
CA ILE A 96 -8.24 -1.53 -1.71
C ILE A 96 -9.32 -0.60 -2.29
N PHE A 97 -9.02 0.70 -2.41
CA PHE A 97 -10.02 1.72 -2.76
C PHE A 97 -9.93 2.20 -4.21
N GLY A 98 -8.86 1.86 -4.91
CA GLY A 98 -8.56 2.37 -6.24
C GLY A 98 -7.89 3.74 -6.23
N GLU A 99 -7.11 3.98 -7.28
CA GLU A 99 -6.39 5.24 -7.50
C GLU A 99 -7.31 6.48 -7.51
N PRO A 100 -8.51 6.47 -8.13
CA PRO A 100 -9.39 7.65 -8.15
C PRO A 100 -9.80 8.13 -6.75
N ILE A 101 -10.16 7.19 -5.85
CA ILE A 101 -10.59 7.52 -4.49
C ILE A 101 -9.39 8.05 -3.68
N MET A 102 -8.23 7.40 -3.78
CA MET A 102 -7.05 7.83 -3.05
C MET A 102 -6.49 9.17 -3.53
N ASN A 103 -6.55 9.45 -4.84
CA ASN A 103 -6.19 10.75 -5.39
C ASN A 103 -7.16 11.85 -4.95
N SER A 104 -8.47 11.58 -4.92
CA SER A 104 -9.48 12.52 -4.41
C SER A 104 -9.24 12.81 -2.93
N LEU A 105 -9.00 11.78 -2.11
CA LEU A 105 -8.65 11.93 -0.69
C LEU A 105 -7.42 12.84 -0.51
N LYS A 106 -6.37 12.65 -1.32
CA LYS A 106 -5.12 13.41 -1.23
C LYS A 106 -5.25 14.86 -1.68
N LEU A 107 -5.98 15.12 -2.76
CA LEU A 107 -6.05 16.44 -3.41
C LEU A 107 -7.20 17.31 -2.90
N GLU A 108 -8.36 16.71 -2.62
CA GLU A 108 -9.58 17.42 -2.25
C GLU A 108 -9.81 17.44 -0.73
N PHE A 109 -9.29 16.44 0.00
CA PHE A 109 -9.47 16.29 1.45
C PHE A 109 -8.13 16.18 2.21
N PRO A 110 -7.22 17.17 2.09
CA PRO A 110 -5.86 17.11 2.64
C PRO A 110 -5.82 16.91 4.16
N ASP A 111 -6.81 17.42 4.91
CA ASP A 111 -6.91 17.20 6.36
C ASP A 111 -7.18 15.73 6.69
N SER A 112 -8.07 15.08 5.94
CA SER A 112 -8.37 13.66 6.08
C SER A 112 -7.22 12.77 5.61
N TYR A 113 -6.52 13.16 4.54
CA TYR A 113 -5.30 12.48 4.11
C TYR A 113 -4.19 12.60 5.15
N LEU A 114 -3.96 13.79 5.72
CA LEU A 114 -2.98 13.98 6.80
C LEU A 114 -3.37 13.21 8.07
N TYR A 115 -4.66 13.12 8.37
CA TYR A 115 -5.16 12.29 9.46
C TYR A 115 -4.84 10.80 9.22
N LEU A 116 -5.04 10.30 8.00
CA LEU A 116 -4.66 8.94 7.61
C LEU A 116 -3.15 8.70 7.80
N LEU A 117 -2.30 9.59 7.28
CA LEU A 117 -0.84 9.50 7.45
C LEU A 117 -0.43 9.47 8.93
N ARG A 118 -1.04 10.32 9.77
CA ARG A 118 -0.80 10.31 11.22
C ARG A 118 -1.24 9.00 11.86
N LYS A 119 -2.32 8.37 11.39
CA LYS A 119 -2.74 7.06 11.89
C LYS A 119 -1.75 5.97 11.52
N ILE A 120 -1.27 5.96 10.29
CA ILE A 120 -0.21 5.04 9.83
C ILE A 120 1.04 5.20 10.71
N GLU A 121 1.51 6.43 10.91
CA GLU A 121 2.70 6.70 11.73
C GLU A 121 2.53 6.22 13.18
N ASN A 122 1.36 6.45 13.80
CA ASN A 122 1.08 5.98 15.15
C ASN A 122 1.13 4.44 15.24
N VAL A 123 0.60 3.76 14.22
CA VAL A 123 0.64 2.30 14.14
C VAL A 123 2.07 1.81 14.03
N LYS A 124 2.85 2.40 13.12
CA LYS A 124 4.27 2.04 12.88
C LYS A 124 5.08 2.16 14.18
N ARG A 125 4.91 3.24 14.93
CA ARG A 125 5.62 3.50 16.20
C ARG A 125 5.31 2.51 17.32
N VAL A 126 4.08 2.00 17.38
CA VAL A 126 3.66 1.11 18.47
C VAL A 126 3.69 -0.37 18.07
N TYR A 127 4.02 -0.69 16.82
CA TYR A 127 4.03 -2.06 16.31
C TYR A 127 5.24 -2.82 16.83
N GLN A 128 5.03 -4.07 17.23
CA GLN A 128 6.08 -4.98 17.65
C GLN A 128 6.01 -6.23 16.77
N ILE A 129 7.14 -6.59 16.16
CA ILE A 129 7.25 -7.70 15.20
C ILE A 129 6.80 -9.03 15.82
N SER A 130 6.95 -9.20 17.14
CA SER A 130 6.59 -10.41 17.87
C SER A 130 5.08 -10.59 18.12
N GLN A 131 4.25 -9.60 17.79
CA GLN A 131 2.81 -9.64 18.05
C GLN A 131 1.99 -9.57 16.78
N THR A 132 1.23 -10.63 16.49
CA THR A 132 0.14 -10.60 15.52
C THR A 132 -1.07 -9.91 16.14
N ARG A 133 -1.19 -8.61 15.89
CA ARG A 133 -2.33 -7.81 16.36
C ARG A 133 -3.06 -7.16 15.20
N ASN A 134 -4.38 -7.13 15.29
CA ASN A 134 -5.19 -6.34 14.37
C ASN A 134 -4.95 -4.86 14.63
N VAL A 135 -4.78 -4.10 13.56
CA VAL A 135 -4.59 -2.65 13.60
C VAL A 135 -5.84 -1.98 13.04
N ASN A 136 -6.34 -0.97 13.76
CA ASN A 136 -7.44 -0.14 13.29
C ASN A 136 -6.91 1.17 12.72
N ILE A 137 -6.97 1.31 11.40
CA ILE A 137 -6.74 2.58 10.69
C ILE A 137 -8.11 3.06 10.21
N THR A 138 -8.49 4.27 10.61
CA THR A 138 -9.80 4.84 10.28
C THR A 138 -9.61 6.04 9.36
N ILE A 139 -10.36 6.06 8.26
CA ILE A 139 -10.57 7.25 7.44
C ILE A 139 -11.90 7.88 7.89
N PRO A 140 -11.99 9.21 8.08
CA PRO A 140 -13.24 9.86 8.47
C PRO A 140 -14.39 9.44 7.55
N ARG A 141 -15.46 8.90 8.14
CA ARG A 141 -16.60 8.38 7.37
C ARG A 141 -17.24 9.45 6.48
N SER A 142 -17.34 10.68 6.97
CA SER A 142 -17.84 11.81 6.18
C SER A 142 -17.05 12.01 4.90
N THR A 143 -15.73 11.86 4.94
CA THR A 143 -14.87 11.96 3.76
C THR A 143 -15.09 10.77 2.84
N LEU A 144 -15.19 9.55 3.37
CA LEU A 144 -15.49 8.37 2.55
C LEU A 144 -16.84 8.49 1.84
N ASP A 145 -17.88 8.94 2.53
CA ASP A 145 -19.22 9.13 1.97
C ASP A 145 -19.23 10.21 0.86
N GLU A 146 -18.32 11.20 0.92
CA GLU A 146 -18.20 12.28 -0.06
C GLU A 146 -17.37 11.88 -1.30
N ILE A 147 -16.29 11.10 -1.12
CA ILE A 147 -15.41 10.66 -2.22
C ILE A 147 -15.86 9.35 -2.87
N SER A 148 -16.75 8.60 -2.24
CA SER A 148 -17.28 7.36 -2.80
C SER A 148 -18.64 7.59 -3.44
N THR A 149 -18.87 6.94 -4.59
CA THR A 149 -20.23 6.79 -5.11
C THR A 149 -20.90 5.65 -4.33
N PRO A 150 -21.92 5.92 -3.50
CA PRO A 150 -22.62 4.86 -2.81
C PRO A 150 -23.26 3.94 -3.84
N VAL A 151 -22.92 2.66 -3.78
CA VAL A 151 -23.64 1.62 -4.53
C VAL A 151 -24.94 1.37 -3.78
N PRO A 152 -26.12 1.68 -4.36
CA PRO A 152 -27.39 1.42 -3.67
C PRO A 152 -27.51 -0.05 -3.28
N LYS A 153 -28.14 -0.34 -2.14
CA LYS A 153 -28.47 -1.73 -1.80
C LYS A 153 -29.36 -2.32 -2.89
N GLY A 154 -28.93 -3.46 -3.45
CA GLY A 154 -29.61 -4.07 -4.60
C GLY A 154 -29.31 -3.38 -5.92
N HIS A 155 -28.21 -2.63 -6.02
CA HIS A 155 -27.75 -2.11 -7.30
C HIS A 155 -27.50 -3.28 -8.26
N THR A 156 -28.07 -3.15 -9.45
CA THR A 156 -27.92 -4.13 -10.51
C THR A 156 -27.39 -3.49 -11.78
N ILE A 157 -26.45 -4.15 -12.42
CA ILE A 157 -26.04 -3.84 -13.79
C ILE A 157 -26.60 -4.94 -14.68
N GLU A 158 -27.45 -4.57 -15.63
CA GLU A 158 -28.06 -5.51 -16.57
C GLU A 158 -27.44 -5.38 -17.96
N LYS A 159 -27.04 -6.50 -18.54
CA LYS A 159 -26.54 -6.57 -19.92
C LYS A 159 -27.17 -7.73 -20.66
N MET A 160 -27.42 -7.51 -21.95
CA MET A 160 -27.94 -8.53 -22.86
C MET A 160 -26.78 -9.09 -23.69
N PHE A 161 -26.63 -10.42 -23.68
CA PHE A 161 -25.58 -11.12 -24.42
C PHE A 161 -26.18 -12.05 -25.47
N GLY A 162 -25.58 -12.06 -26.66
CA GLY A 162 -25.87 -13.02 -27.72
C GLY A 162 -25.09 -14.33 -27.51
N THR A 163 -25.71 -15.48 -27.75
CA THR A 163 -25.03 -16.78 -27.82
C THR A 163 -24.98 -17.33 -29.24
N HIS A 164 -23.94 -18.10 -29.57
CA HIS A 164 -23.84 -18.83 -30.83
C HIS A 164 -24.27 -20.30 -30.71
N SER A 165 -24.47 -20.80 -29.49
CA SER A 165 -24.80 -22.21 -29.23
C SER A 165 -26.30 -22.49 -29.31
N THR A 166 -26.66 -23.71 -29.70
CA THR A 166 -28.05 -24.16 -29.96
C THR A 166 -28.68 -24.94 -28.81
N SER A 167 -27.90 -25.41 -27.82
CA SER A 167 -28.39 -26.30 -26.74
C SER A 167 -28.05 -25.83 -25.32
N GLY A 168 -26.97 -25.06 -25.15
CA GLY A 168 -26.59 -24.47 -23.88
C GLY A 168 -25.33 -23.62 -23.99
N SER A 169 -25.04 -22.79 -23.01
CA SER A 169 -23.82 -22.00 -22.94
C SER A 169 -23.21 -22.03 -21.56
N ARG A 170 -21.89 -22.09 -21.54
CA ARG A 170 -21.09 -21.92 -20.34
C ARG A 170 -20.79 -20.44 -20.18
N TYR A 171 -21.16 -19.89 -19.02
CA TYR A 171 -20.84 -18.53 -18.64
C TYR A 171 -19.65 -18.55 -17.71
N HIS A 172 -18.60 -17.83 -18.08
CA HIS A 172 -17.44 -17.57 -17.23
C HIS A 172 -17.41 -16.09 -16.88
N PHE A 173 -17.11 -15.80 -15.62
CA PHE A 173 -16.97 -14.46 -15.10
C PHE A 173 -15.52 -14.24 -14.70
N TYR A 174 -15.00 -13.08 -15.06
CA TYR A 174 -13.63 -12.67 -14.80
C TYR A 174 -13.65 -11.26 -14.20
N TYR A 175 -12.62 -10.93 -13.44
CA TYR A 175 -12.33 -9.56 -13.03
C TYR A 175 -10.94 -9.16 -13.50
N THR A 176 -10.72 -7.85 -13.59
CA THR A 176 -9.43 -7.26 -13.93
C THR A 176 -9.35 -5.89 -13.26
N GLU A 177 -8.13 -5.48 -12.91
CA GLU A 177 -7.83 -4.13 -12.46
C GLU A 177 -7.55 -3.18 -13.65
N SER A 178 -7.35 -3.73 -14.84
CA SER A 178 -7.06 -2.98 -16.06
C SER A 178 -8.34 -2.39 -16.67
N THR A 179 -8.29 -1.12 -17.05
CA THR A 179 -9.45 -0.36 -17.56
C THR A 179 -9.67 -0.50 -19.07
N ASP A 180 -8.68 -1.02 -19.81
CA ASP A 180 -8.71 -1.17 -21.27
C ASP A 180 -8.68 -2.64 -21.72
N VAL A 181 -9.31 -3.52 -20.94
CA VAL A 181 -9.38 -4.94 -21.27
C VAL A 181 -10.48 -5.21 -22.29
N LYS A 182 -10.05 -5.79 -23.42
CA LYS A 182 -10.96 -6.18 -24.51
C LYS A 182 -11.28 -7.68 -24.55
N TYR A 183 -10.39 -8.53 -24.05
CA TYR A 183 -10.56 -9.99 -24.08
C TYR A 183 -10.16 -10.63 -22.74
N THR A 184 -10.75 -11.77 -22.40
CA THR A 184 -10.55 -12.45 -21.11
C THR A 184 -9.32 -13.37 -21.08
N ASP A 185 -8.65 -13.55 -22.21
CA ASP A 185 -7.47 -14.42 -22.39
C ASP A 185 -6.16 -13.63 -22.41
N THR A 186 -6.19 -12.32 -22.17
CA THR A 186 -5.01 -11.44 -22.21
C THR A 186 -4.06 -11.60 -21.02
N GLY A 187 -4.31 -12.57 -20.12
CA GLY A 187 -3.51 -12.79 -18.91
C GLY A 187 -3.74 -11.77 -17.79
N GLU A 188 -4.39 -10.63 -18.10
CA GLU A 188 -4.76 -9.56 -17.15
C GLU A 188 -6.12 -9.81 -16.47
N CYS A 189 -6.78 -10.92 -16.81
CA CYS A 189 -8.09 -11.31 -16.28
C CYS A 189 -7.94 -12.47 -15.30
N SER A 190 -8.51 -12.32 -14.11
CA SER A 190 -8.59 -13.35 -13.09
C SER A 190 -9.98 -13.99 -13.10
N PHE A 191 -10.04 -15.32 -13.14
CA PHE A 191 -11.30 -16.06 -13.18
C PHE A 191 -12.01 -16.00 -11.82
N LEU A 192 -13.27 -15.56 -11.82
CA LEU A 192 -14.13 -15.53 -10.63
C LEU A 192 -14.94 -16.82 -10.45
N GLY A 193 -15.36 -17.43 -11.56
CA GLY A 193 -16.23 -18.59 -11.54
C GLY A 193 -17.15 -18.63 -12.76
N GLY A 194 -18.02 -19.63 -12.81
CA GLY A 194 -18.89 -19.82 -13.95
C GLY A 194 -19.89 -20.95 -13.75
N PHE A 195 -20.85 -21.02 -14.67
CA PHE A 195 -21.85 -22.08 -14.67
C PHE A 195 -22.40 -22.34 -16.06
N ASP A 196 -22.99 -23.52 -16.24
CA ASP A 196 -23.67 -23.92 -17.46
C ASP A 196 -25.15 -23.58 -17.40
N MET A 197 -25.70 -23.08 -18.50
CA MET A 197 -27.13 -22.81 -18.66
C MET A 197 -27.64 -23.38 -19.98
N HIS A 198 -28.78 -24.05 -19.96
CA HIS A 198 -29.39 -24.68 -21.13
C HIS A 198 -30.43 -23.75 -21.75
N PHE A 199 -30.57 -23.81 -23.08
CA PHE A 199 -31.55 -23.01 -23.81
C PHE A 199 -32.86 -23.76 -23.97
N SER A 200 -33.97 -23.06 -23.75
CA SER A 200 -35.29 -23.62 -24.05
C SER A 200 -35.68 -23.45 -25.52
N ASN A 201 -35.08 -22.48 -26.23
CA ASN A 201 -35.35 -22.18 -27.63
C ASN A 201 -34.03 -21.97 -28.43
N PRO A 202 -33.69 -22.82 -29.41
CA PRO A 202 -32.46 -22.71 -30.20
C PRO A 202 -32.37 -21.46 -31.10
N ASP A 203 -33.52 -20.85 -31.41
CA ASP A 203 -33.63 -19.80 -32.42
C ASP A 203 -33.50 -18.38 -31.85
N ARG A 204 -33.63 -18.21 -30.52
CA ARG A 204 -33.47 -16.90 -29.86
C ARG A 204 -32.39 -16.91 -28.80
N LYS A 205 -31.39 -16.07 -29.07
CA LYS A 205 -30.02 -16.20 -28.56
C LYS A 205 -29.65 -15.15 -27.52
N LYS A 206 -30.61 -14.48 -26.89
CA LYS A 206 -30.34 -13.34 -25.99
C LYS A 206 -30.55 -13.74 -24.54
N MET A 207 -29.49 -13.61 -23.74
CA MET A 207 -29.56 -13.82 -22.29
C MET A 207 -29.42 -12.53 -21.54
N LYS A 208 -30.23 -12.39 -20.48
CA LYS A 208 -30.14 -11.27 -19.56
C LYS A 208 -29.20 -11.64 -18.43
N VAL A 209 -28.10 -10.92 -18.31
CA VAL A 209 -27.13 -11.10 -17.23
C VAL A 209 -27.24 -9.89 -16.30
N THR A 210 -27.52 -10.16 -15.03
CA THR A 210 -27.68 -9.17 -13.97
C THR A 210 -26.56 -9.36 -12.96
N PHE A 211 -25.68 -8.38 -12.88
CA PHE A 211 -24.65 -8.26 -11.84
C PHE A 211 -25.28 -7.58 -10.63
N ASN A 212 -25.33 -8.24 -9.49
CA ASN A 212 -25.92 -7.73 -8.26
C ASN A 212 -24.81 -7.40 -7.26
N PHE A 213 -24.88 -6.20 -6.70
CA PHE A 213 -23.93 -5.70 -5.71
C PHE A 213 -24.65 -5.53 -4.36
N GLY A 214 -24.10 -6.11 -3.29
CA GLY A 214 -24.64 -5.95 -1.95
C GLY A 214 -23.58 -6.23 -0.90
N ASP A 215 -23.16 -5.20 -0.16
CA ASP A 215 -22.21 -5.18 0.96
C ASP A 215 -21.12 -6.29 0.93
N THR A 216 -21.42 -7.50 1.39
CA THR A 216 -20.46 -8.61 1.56
C THR A 216 -20.37 -9.60 0.40
N GLU A 217 -21.27 -9.53 -0.58
CA GLU A 217 -21.39 -10.53 -1.64
C GLU A 217 -21.59 -9.89 -3.02
N PHE A 218 -20.83 -10.39 -3.99
CA PHE A 218 -21.06 -10.14 -5.41
C PHE A 218 -21.80 -11.35 -5.97
N SER A 219 -22.87 -11.15 -6.73
CA SER A 219 -23.57 -12.27 -7.36
C SER A 219 -24.01 -11.96 -8.78
N VAL A 220 -23.93 -12.94 -9.65
CA VAL A 220 -24.39 -12.82 -11.03
C VAL A 220 -25.58 -13.75 -11.25
N THR A 221 -26.64 -13.18 -11.80
CA THR A 221 -27.85 -13.90 -12.21
C THR A 221 -27.93 -13.89 -13.73
N VAL A 222 -28.16 -15.04 -14.34
CA VAL A 222 -28.43 -15.15 -15.78
C VAL A 222 -29.83 -15.71 -15.94
N LEU A 223 -30.66 -15.00 -16.71
CA LEU A 223 -32.06 -15.29 -16.97
C LEU A 223 -32.27 -15.52 -18.48
N ASP A 224 -32.94 -16.63 -18.79
CA ASP A 224 -33.57 -16.87 -20.09
C ASP A 224 -34.95 -16.17 -20.12
N PRO A 225 -35.09 -15.05 -20.86
CA PRO A 225 -36.32 -14.27 -20.87
C PRO A 225 -37.51 -15.00 -21.51
N GLU A 226 -37.30 -16.08 -22.26
CA GLU A 226 -38.41 -16.82 -22.90
C GLU A 226 -38.96 -17.93 -22.02
N SER A 227 -38.08 -18.71 -21.39
CA SER A 227 -38.49 -19.80 -20.51
C SER A 227 -38.71 -19.36 -19.06
N GLY A 228 -38.17 -18.21 -18.68
CA GLY A 228 -38.11 -17.77 -17.28
C GLY A 228 -37.10 -18.54 -16.44
N SER A 229 -36.29 -19.42 -17.06
CA SER A 229 -35.26 -20.17 -16.34
C SER A 229 -34.13 -19.24 -15.90
N GLU A 230 -33.80 -19.25 -14.61
CA GLU A 230 -32.71 -18.45 -14.07
C GLU A 230 -31.68 -19.30 -13.33
N ARG A 231 -30.44 -18.81 -13.32
CA ARG A 231 -29.31 -19.36 -12.57
C ARG A 231 -28.59 -18.22 -11.90
N LYS A 232 -28.33 -18.37 -10.60
CA LYS A 232 -27.58 -17.41 -9.80
C LYS A 232 -26.34 -18.05 -9.22
N VAL A 233 -25.21 -17.35 -9.30
CA VAL A 233 -23.95 -17.72 -8.66
C VAL A 233 -23.50 -16.60 -7.74
N PHE A 234 -23.01 -16.97 -6.57
CA PHE A 234 -22.42 -16.06 -5.60
C PHE A 234 -20.91 -16.19 -5.65
N PHE A 235 -20.25 -15.07 -5.54
CA PHE A 235 -18.81 -14.98 -5.41
C PHE A 235 -18.54 -14.42 -4.03
N GLU A 236 -17.92 -15.23 -3.19
CA GLU A 236 -17.31 -14.71 -1.98
C GLU A 236 -16.19 -13.77 -2.40
N ASN A 237 -16.15 -12.60 -1.79
CA ASN A 237 -15.03 -11.69 -1.96
C ASN A 237 -13.83 -12.39 -1.29
N GLN A 238 -13.04 -13.14 -2.07
CA GLN A 238 -11.81 -13.73 -1.58
C GLN A 238 -10.86 -12.57 -1.28
N ARG A 239 -10.86 -12.17 -0.01
CA ARG A 239 -9.93 -11.21 0.57
C ARG A 239 -8.57 -11.83 0.76
#